data_AF-A0AAJ0HWA1-F1
#
_entry.id   AF-A0AAJ0HWA1-F1
#
_cell.length_a   1.000
_cell.length_b   1.000
_cell.length_c   1.000
_cell.angle_alpha   90.00
_cell.angle_beta   90.00
_cell.angle_gamma   90.00
#
_symmetry.space_group_name_H-M   'P 1'
#
loop_
_entity.id
_entity.type
_entity.pdbx_description
1 polymer ?
#
loop_
_entity_poly.entity_id
_entity_poly.type
_entity_poly.pdbx_seq_one_letter_code
_entity_poly.pdbx_strand_id
1 'polypeptide(L)'
;MQSVRLPGGSIRARSLRLEASFTISKADAYDYNILGGDHDPDDLHEELAQLSNELGQVMQSFPSASAKESLADEYLLDVLSKMIFGSNYIETTGGGLDVTLKICQAIFKDEDVPEIIDDGDPDYEMHKRDAMRNDKGIHPDTSCILRSRREIIQHARAASHILSEIYLHDKDLDEGIILETHRILTKGIDTEQGHSWTQYSGVYRQLPVAAGLHSFPPADLVPTRMRQMISSLNNDLVVAAKEGKIDPVALASKYCHEFVNTHPFLDGNGRTCRLILNVLLLKYGGLLVCIGQEDGTREEYLSIAARASENIASARDDWDEDDENSPKHYKELASFTLKHATSSLRKFIQTLKGDGRKGNEVSREA
;
A
#
# COMPACT_ATOMS: atom_id res chain seq x y z
N MET A 1 38.49 10.10 -1.04
CA MET A 1 38.13 9.43 -2.31
C MET A 1 38.09 7.94 -2.03
N GLN A 2 36.90 7.37 -1.83
CA GLN A 2 36.57 5.96 -2.08
C GLN A 2 35.07 5.79 -1.84
N SER A 3 34.32 5.90 -2.93
CA SER A 3 32.94 5.47 -3.04
C SER A 3 32.89 3.94 -3.05
N VAL A 4 32.00 3.36 -2.27
CA VAL A 4 31.66 1.94 -2.36
C VAL A 4 30.29 1.86 -3.02
N ARG A 5 30.27 1.38 -4.28
CA ARG A 5 29.04 0.88 -4.92
C ARG A 5 28.88 -0.59 -4.53
N LEU A 6 27.72 -0.93 -3.97
CA LEU A 6 27.29 -2.33 -3.82
C LEU A 6 26.34 -2.69 -4.98
N PRO A 7 26.42 -3.93 -5.50
CA PRO A 7 25.59 -4.36 -6.62
C PRO A 7 24.17 -4.74 -6.16
N GLY A 8 23.18 -4.41 -7.00
CA GLY A 8 21.92 -5.14 -7.20
C GLY A 8 21.04 -5.38 -5.97
N GLY A 9 20.00 -4.54 -5.83
CA GLY A 9 19.03 -4.62 -4.75
C GLY A 9 18.22 -5.92 -4.72
N SER A 10 18.12 -6.47 -3.52
CA SER A 10 17.04 -7.31 -3.02
C SER A 10 16.55 -6.62 -1.76
N ILE A 11 15.24 -6.66 -1.47
CA ILE A 11 14.65 -6.03 -0.27
C ILE A 11 15.00 -6.88 0.95
N ARG A 12 16.30 -6.92 1.27
CA ARG A 12 16.70 -7.25 2.63
C ARG A 12 16.35 -6.01 3.43
N ALA A 13 15.52 -6.18 4.45
CA ALA A 13 15.07 -5.12 5.35
C ALA A 13 16.21 -4.34 6.09
N ARG A 14 17.47 -4.68 5.78
CA ARG A 14 18.76 -4.01 6.06
C ARG A 14 18.89 -2.51 5.77
N SER A 15 17.88 -1.78 5.29
CA SER A 15 18.05 -0.34 5.08
C SER A 15 16.75 0.47 5.19
N LEU A 16 15.99 0.27 6.27
CA LEU A 16 14.99 1.24 6.72
C LEU A 16 15.69 2.39 7.47
N ARG A 17 16.39 3.26 6.73
CA ARG A 17 16.82 4.54 7.29
C ARG A 17 15.62 5.48 7.28
N LEU A 18 14.92 5.54 8.41
CA LEU A 18 13.98 6.62 8.73
C LEU A 18 14.76 7.94 8.91
N GLU A 19 15.22 8.54 7.81
CA GLU A 19 15.81 9.88 7.82
C GLU A 19 15.14 10.77 6.77
N ALA A 20 13.81 10.83 6.77
CA ALA A 20 13.09 11.94 6.15
C ALA A 20 13.00 13.08 7.17
N SER A 21 13.69 14.20 6.95
CA SER A 21 13.72 15.35 7.85
C SER A 21 12.53 16.28 7.60
N PHE A 22 11.31 15.84 7.89
CA PHE A 22 10.12 16.71 7.90
C PHE A 22 9.51 16.75 9.29
N THR A 23 8.95 17.90 9.65
CA THR A 23 8.03 17.98 10.79
C THR A 23 6.66 17.49 10.34
N ILE A 24 6.15 16.42 10.96
CA ILE A 24 4.77 15.98 10.73
C ILE A 24 3.83 17.06 11.25
N SER A 25 2.99 17.62 10.39
CA SER A 25 2.04 18.67 10.75
C SER A 25 0.68 18.42 10.11
N LYS A 26 -0.39 18.61 10.87
CA LYS A 26 -1.75 18.34 10.41
C LYS A 26 -2.17 19.30 9.29
N ALA A 27 -2.66 18.76 8.18
CA ALA A 27 -3.32 19.52 7.12
C ALA A 27 -4.83 19.66 7.38
N ASP A 28 -5.47 20.68 6.77
CA ASP A 28 -6.93 20.73 6.63
C ASP A 28 -7.40 19.73 5.55
N ALA A 29 -7.31 18.45 5.91
CA ALA A 29 -7.48 17.31 5.01
C ALA A 29 -8.29 16.18 5.63
N TYR A 30 -8.95 16.42 6.77
CA TYR A 30 -9.67 15.37 7.51
C TYR A 30 -11.15 15.71 7.63
N ASP A 31 -11.98 14.67 7.54
CA ASP A 31 -13.40 14.72 7.84
C ASP A 31 -13.66 14.12 9.22
N TYR A 32 -14.35 14.90 10.06
CA TYR A 32 -14.67 14.61 11.45
C TYR A 32 -15.93 13.73 11.60
N ASN A 33 -16.78 13.64 10.57
CA ASN A 33 -18.07 12.95 10.66
C ASN A 33 -17.99 11.44 10.42
N ILE A 34 -16.91 10.98 9.80
CA ILE A 34 -16.76 9.59 9.33
C ILE A 34 -16.05 8.66 10.31
N LEU A 35 -15.28 9.19 11.26
CA LEU A 35 -14.54 8.36 12.22
C LEU A 35 -15.40 7.90 13.40
N GLY A 36 -16.62 8.45 13.55
CA GLY A 36 -17.50 8.23 14.69
C GLY A 36 -17.06 9.02 15.93
N GLY A 37 -17.98 9.24 16.88
CA GLY A 37 -17.83 10.21 17.96
C GLY A 37 -16.65 10.03 18.94
N ASP A 38 -15.96 8.88 18.93
CA ASP A 38 -14.80 8.60 19.79
C ASP A 38 -13.44 8.81 19.08
N HIS A 39 -13.42 9.19 17.81
CA HIS A 39 -12.20 9.27 17.00
C HIS A 39 -12.10 10.64 16.31
N ASP A 40 -11.70 11.67 17.06
CA ASP A 40 -11.43 12.99 16.49
C ASP A 40 -10.12 12.96 15.66
N PRO A 41 -10.11 13.46 14.40
CA PRO A 41 -8.88 13.58 13.61
C PRO A 41 -7.76 14.40 14.26
N ASP A 42 -8.05 15.40 15.11
CA ASP A 42 -7.06 16.12 15.91
C ASP A 42 -6.39 15.18 16.91
N ASP A 43 -7.18 14.45 17.69
CA ASP A 43 -6.67 13.49 18.70
C ASP A 43 -5.82 12.40 18.03
N LEU A 44 -6.27 11.85 16.90
CA LEU A 44 -5.54 10.83 16.15
C LEU A 44 -4.24 11.35 15.54
N HIS A 45 -4.22 12.60 15.07
CA HIS A 45 -3.00 13.20 14.52
C HIS A 45 -2.00 13.49 15.65
N GLU A 46 -2.46 13.97 16.80
CA GLU A 46 -1.62 14.14 17.98
C GLU A 46 -1.04 12.80 18.44
N GLU A 47 -1.87 11.76 18.51
CA GLU A 47 -1.42 10.41 18.84
C GLU A 47 -0.38 9.89 17.84
N LEU A 48 -0.60 10.06 16.53
CA LEU A 48 0.35 9.64 15.50
C LEU A 48 1.72 10.32 15.68
N ALA A 49 1.73 11.61 15.99
CA ALA A 49 2.96 12.35 16.26
C ALA A 49 3.67 11.85 17.54
N GLN A 50 2.91 11.56 18.60
CA GLN A 50 3.45 10.97 19.83
C GLN A 50 4.06 9.59 19.58
N LEU A 51 3.34 8.71 18.88
CA LEU A 51 3.81 7.37 18.51
C LEU A 51 5.06 7.43 17.62
N SER A 52 5.12 8.38 16.68
CA SER A 52 6.30 8.56 15.81
C SER A 52 7.55 8.91 16.62
N ASN A 53 7.41 9.81 17.60
CA ASN A 53 8.49 10.15 18.54
C ASN A 53 8.87 8.95 19.43
N GLU A 54 7.87 8.21 19.92
CA GLU A 54 8.06 7.02 20.74
C GLU A 54 8.80 5.92 19.97
N LEU A 55 8.45 5.68 18.71
CA LEU A 55 9.17 4.74 17.84
C LEU A 55 10.64 5.12 17.74
N GLY A 56 10.95 6.41 17.54
CA GLY A 56 12.31 6.92 17.54
C GLY A 56 13.08 6.56 18.81
N GLN A 57 12.45 6.74 19.98
CA GLN A 57 13.04 6.39 21.28
C GLN A 57 13.23 4.88 21.47
N VAL A 58 12.20 4.08 21.15
CA VAL A 58 12.25 2.61 21.22
C VAL A 58 13.38 2.09 20.34
N MET A 59 13.46 2.58 19.10
CA MET A 59 14.54 2.25 18.18
C MET A 59 15.93 2.64 18.70
N GLN A 60 16.07 3.73 19.46
CA GLN A 60 17.35 4.12 20.07
C GLN A 60 17.74 3.26 21.29
N SER A 61 16.76 2.63 21.96
CA SER A 61 16.95 1.85 23.19
C SER A 61 17.44 0.40 23.00
N PHE A 62 17.51 -0.10 21.76
CA PHE A 62 17.95 -1.46 21.51
C PHE A 62 19.46 -1.65 21.82
N PRO A 63 19.85 -2.75 22.48
CA PRO A 63 21.22 -2.95 22.98
C PRO A 63 22.26 -3.21 21.89
N SER A 64 21.85 -3.63 20.69
CA SER A 64 22.74 -3.72 19.52
C SER A 64 21.97 -3.44 18.22
N ALA A 65 22.68 -2.90 17.22
CA ALA A 65 22.11 -2.63 15.90
C ALA A 65 21.56 -3.91 15.24
N SER A 66 22.25 -5.05 15.41
CA SER A 66 21.83 -6.32 14.80
C SER A 66 20.54 -6.90 15.37
N ALA A 67 20.31 -6.80 16.69
CA ALA A 67 19.08 -7.30 17.31
C ALA A 67 17.88 -6.39 16.97
N LYS A 68 18.13 -5.07 16.90
CA LYS A 68 17.16 -4.06 16.45
C LYS A 68 16.72 -4.31 15.01
N GLU A 69 17.68 -4.54 14.12
CA GLU A 69 17.44 -4.81 12.70
C GLU A 69 16.62 -6.09 12.53
N SER A 70 16.98 -7.19 13.19
CA SER A 70 16.25 -8.47 13.03
C SER A 70 14.77 -8.40 13.41
N LEU A 71 14.43 -7.72 14.51
CA LEU A 71 13.04 -7.63 14.97
C LEU A 71 12.21 -6.67 14.10
N ALA A 72 12.80 -5.54 13.70
CA ALA A 72 12.15 -4.60 12.77
C ALA A 72 11.93 -5.25 11.40
N ASP A 73 12.90 -6.03 10.93
CA ASP A 73 12.82 -6.79 9.67
C ASP A 73 11.67 -7.80 9.70
N GLU A 74 11.56 -8.60 10.76
CA GLU A 74 10.47 -9.58 10.92
C GLU A 74 9.09 -8.93 10.96
N TYR A 75 8.95 -7.83 11.70
CA TYR A 75 7.70 -7.08 11.75
C TYR A 75 7.34 -6.47 10.40
N LEU A 76 8.32 -5.86 9.71
CA LEU A 76 8.08 -5.25 8.40
C LEU A 76 7.63 -6.31 7.40
N LEU A 77 8.27 -7.48 7.37
CA LEU A 77 7.89 -8.59 6.51
C LEU A 77 6.44 -9.02 6.75
N ASP A 78 6.03 -9.11 8.02
CA ASP A 78 4.65 -9.42 8.40
C ASP A 78 3.66 -8.34 7.95
N VAL A 79 3.95 -7.06 8.19
CA VAL A 79 3.08 -5.94 7.77
C VAL A 79 2.98 -5.84 6.27
N LEU A 80 4.08 -5.92 5.52
CA LEU A 80 4.05 -5.90 4.06
C LEU A 80 3.25 -7.08 3.52
N SER A 81 3.40 -8.27 4.09
CA SER A 81 2.64 -9.45 3.66
C SER A 81 1.14 -9.29 3.93
N LYS A 82 0.77 -8.71 5.08
CA LYS A 82 -0.63 -8.39 5.43
C LYS A 82 -1.21 -7.28 4.56
N MET A 83 -0.41 -6.29 4.16
CA MET A 83 -0.78 -5.26 3.19
C MET A 83 -1.14 -5.90 1.84
N ILE A 84 -0.34 -6.85 1.35
CA ILE A 84 -0.65 -7.61 0.12
C ILE A 84 -1.94 -8.41 0.27
N PHE A 85 -2.10 -9.13 1.37
CA PHE A 85 -3.31 -9.91 1.65
C PHE A 85 -4.56 -9.03 1.64
N GLY A 86 -4.60 -7.97 2.45
CA GLY A 86 -5.76 -7.09 2.54
C GLY A 86 -6.06 -6.39 1.22
N SER A 87 -5.02 -5.96 0.50
CA SER A 87 -5.15 -5.33 -0.82
C SER A 87 -5.71 -6.29 -1.88
N ASN A 88 -5.35 -7.58 -1.83
CA ASN A 88 -5.94 -8.61 -2.69
C ASN A 88 -7.38 -8.95 -2.30
N TYR A 89 -7.66 -9.07 -0.99
CA TYR A 89 -8.98 -9.37 -0.44
C TYR A 89 -10.04 -8.32 -0.82
N ILE A 90 -9.66 -7.04 -0.86
CA ILE A 90 -10.55 -5.96 -1.32
C ILE A 90 -11.03 -6.20 -2.76
N GLU A 91 -10.12 -6.60 -3.67
CA GLU A 91 -10.46 -6.89 -5.08
C GLU A 91 -11.02 -8.29 -5.30
N THR A 92 -11.19 -9.10 -4.24
CA THR A 92 -11.58 -10.53 -4.38
C THR A 92 -10.59 -11.33 -5.24
N THR A 93 -9.30 -11.00 -5.11
CA THR A 93 -8.18 -11.66 -5.81
C THR A 93 -7.24 -12.33 -4.81
N GLY A 94 -6.28 -13.10 -5.30
CA GLY A 94 -5.29 -13.79 -4.48
C GLY A 94 -5.91 -14.96 -3.71
N GLY A 95 -5.41 -15.21 -2.50
CA GLY A 95 -5.83 -16.33 -1.66
C GLY A 95 -5.76 -15.95 -0.18
N GLY A 96 -5.95 -16.93 0.69
CA GLY A 96 -6.01 -16.72 2.13
C GLY A 96 -4.74 -16.20 2.76
N LEU A 97 -4.88 -15.81 4.03
CA LEU A 97 -3.83 -15.15 4.79
C LEU A 97 -2.57 -16.02 4.89
N ASP A 98 -2.69 -17.27 5.34
CA ASP A 98 -1.53 -18.16 5.55
C ASP A 98 -0.72 -18.36 4.26
N VAL A 99 -1.43 -18.54 3.15
CA VAL A 99 -0.84 -18.71 1.82
C VAL A 99 -0.11 -17.44 1.38
N THR A 100 -0.76 -16.30 1.59
CA THR A 100 -0.22 -14.99 1.24
C THR A 100 1.03 -14.67 2.06
N LEU A 101 1.00 -14.90 3.38
CA LEU A 101 2.15 -14.69 4.26
C LEU A 101 3.34 -15.54 3.83
N LYS A 102 3.12 -16.83 3.57
CA LYS A 102 4.20 -17.74 3.13
C LYS A 102 4.88 -17.25 1.85
N ILE A 103 4.09 -16.93 0.83
CA ILE A 103 4.62 -16.49 -0.48
C ILE A 103 5.32 -15.13 -0.37
N CYS A 104 4.67 -14.16 0.29
CA CYS A 104 5.21 -12.80 0.40
C CYS A 104 6.52 -12.79 1.18
N GLN A 105 6.60 -13.51 2.30
CA GLN A 105 7.84 -13.60 3.08
C GLN A 105 8.99 -14.21 2.29
N ALA A 106 8.74 -15.26 1.49
CA ALA A 106 9.75 -15.84 0.62
C ALA A 106 10.23 -14.83 -0.44
N ILE A 107 9.31 -14.15 -1.13
CA ILE A 107 9.63 -13.13 -2.15
C ILE A 107 10.42 -11.97 -1.55
N PHE A 108 10.00 -11.43 -0.41
CA PHE A 108 10.71 -10.33 0.25
C PHE A 108 12.07 -10.76 0.79
N LYS A 109 12.29 -12.06 1.05
CA LYS A 109 13.61 -12.63 1.37
C LYS A 109 14.45 -12.96 0.14
N ASP A 110 13.95 -12.65 -1.07
CA ASP A 110 14.62 -12.94 -2.35
C ASP A 110 14.80 -14.44 -2.60
N GLU A 111 13.86 -15.23 -2.09
CA GLU A 111 13.75 -16.65 -2.39
C GLU A 111 12.98 -16.83 -3.72
N ASP A 112 13.36 -17.84 -4.49
CA ASP A 112 12.64 -18.17 -5.72
C ASP A 112 11.31 -18.84 -5.39
N VAL A 113 10.22 -18.26 -5.90
CA VAL A 113 8.86 -18.77 -5.71
C VAL A 113 8.27 -19.11 -7.08
N PRO A 114 8.09 -20.40 -7.40
CA PRO A 114 7.56 -20.80 -8.69
C PRO A 114 6.08 -20.38 -8.82
N GLU A 115 5.74 -19.83 -9.97
CA GLU A 115 4.36 -19.43 -10.31
C GLU A 115 3.47 -20.64 -10.61
N ILE A 116 4.07 -21.73 -11.09
CA ILE A 116 3.39 -22.98 -11.44
C ILE A 116 3.82 -24.04 -10.43
N ILE A 117 2.85 -24.76 -9.90
CA ILE A 117 3.03 -25.87 -8.97
C ILE A 117 2.11 -27.01 -9.39
N ASP A 118 2.57 -28.25 -9.24
CA ASP A 118 1.84 -29.44 -9.65
C ASP A 118 0.82 -29.90 -8.59
N ASP A 119 -0.17 -30.69 -9.02
CA ASP A 119 -1.10 -31.36 -8.11
C ASP A 119 -0.33 -32.33 -7.20
N GLY A 120 -0.57 -32.25 -5.89
CA GLY A 120 0.20 -32.95 -4.86
C GLY A 120 1.37 -32.16 -4.26
N ASP A 121 1.73 -30.99 -4.81
CA ASP A 121 2.67 -30.08 -4.14
C ASP A 121 2.07 -29.56 -2.82
N PRO A 122 2.85 -29.50 -1.71
CA PRO A 122 2.34 -28.99 -0.43
C PRO A 122 1.75 -27.56 -0.51
N ASP A 123 2.30 -26.69 -1.35
CA ASP A 123 1.75 -25.36 -1.61
C ASP A 123 0.43 -25.44 -2.35
N TYR A 124 0.31 -26.37 -3.31
CA TYR A 124 -0.91 -26.55 -4.10
C TYR A 124 -2.05 -27.00 -3.19
N GLU A 125 -1.80 -27.98 -2.32
CA GLU A 125 -2.76 -28.46 -1.34
C GLU A 125 -3.09 -27.42 -0.26
N MET A 126 -2.19 -26.46 0.01
CA MET A 126 -2.49 -25.32 0.88
C MET A 126 -3.46 -24.34 0.20
N HIS A 127 -3.18 -23.94 -1.04
CA HIS A 127 -4.06 -23.09 -1.86
C HIS A 127 -5.46 -23.72 -2.03
N LYS A 128 -5.51 -25.00 -2.38
CA LYS A 128 -6.74 -25.76 -2.57
C LYS A 128 -7.61 -25.80 -1.32
N ARG A 129 -7.01 -26.05 -0.15
CA ARG A 129 -7.73 -26.02 1.14
C ARG A 129 -8.29 -24.64 1.47
N ASP A 130 -7.55 -23.59 1.15
CA ASP A 130 -7.99 -22.23 1.37
C ASP A 130 -9.17 -21.85 0.45
N ALA A 131 -9.05 -22.12 -0.85
CA ALA A 131 -10.12 -21.89 -1.81
C ALA A 131 -11.41 -22.65 -1.45
N MET A 132 -11.31 -23.90 -0.96
CA MET A 132 -12.48 -24.66 -0.49
C MET A 132 -13.21 -24.03 0.71
N ARG A 133 -12.49 -23.33 1.60
CA ARG A 133 -13.09 -22.65 2.76
C ARG A 133 -13.89 -21.43 2.31
N ASN A 134 -13.39 -20.71 1.31
CA ASN A 134 -14.00 -19.48 0.83
C ASN A 134 -15.18 -19.73 -0.13
N ASP A 135 -15.13 -20.80 -0.94
CA ASP A 135 -16.09 -21.05 -2.02
C ASP A 135 -17.22 -22.04 -1.67
N LYS A 136 -17.57 -22.14 -0.37
CA LYS A 136 -18.72 -22.91 0.15
C LYS A 136 -18.86 -24.34 -0.41
N GLY A 137 -17.74 -25.04 -0.63
CA GLY A 137 -17.72 -26.46 -1.02
C GLY A 137 -17.65 -26.75 -2.52
N ILE A 138 -17.41 -25.75 -3.39
CA ILE A 138 -17.02 -26.00 -4.78
C ILE A 138 -15.53 -26.43 -4.80
N HIS A 139 -15.22 -27.49 -5.55
CA HIS A 139 -13.83 -27.89 -5.79
C HIS A 139 -13.19 -26.91 -6.79
N PRO A 140 -12.21 -26.09 -6.39
CA PRO A 140 -11.55 -25.17 -7.30
C PRO A 140 -10.75 -25.96 -8.34
N ASP A 141 -10.81 -25.51 -9.60
CA ASP A 141 -9.96 -26.08 -10.64
C ASP A 141 -8.50 -25.60 -10.49
N THR A 142 -7.58 -26.32 -11.15
CA THR A 142 -6.14 -26.01 -11.12
C THR A 142 -5.86 -24.60 -11.65
N SER A 143 -6.60 -24.13 -12.66
CA SER A 143 -6.42 -22.78 -13.22
C SER A 143 -6.71 -21.68 -12.20
N CYS A 144 -7.75 -21.84 -11.38
CA CYS A 144 -8.13 -20.91 -10.31
C CYS A 144 -7.04 -20.85 -9.23
N ILE A 145 -6.53 -22.02 -8.80
CA ILE A 145 -5.43 -22.11 -7.83
C ILE A 145 -4.17 -21.42 -8.37
N LEU A 146 -3.78 -21.70 -9.60
CA LEU A 146 -2.58 -21.10 -10.20
C LEU A 146 -2.75 -19.60 -10.44
N ARG A 147 -3.96 -19.13 -10.79
CA ARG A 147 -4.27 -17.70 -10.91
C ARG A 147 -4.14 -16.99 -9.57
N SER A 148 -4.79 -17.50 -8.53
CA SER A 148 -4.71 -16.99 -7.16
C SER A 148 -3.27 -16.88 -6.66
N ARG A 149 -2.47 -17.94 -6.86
CA ARG A 149 -1.04 -17.94 -6.55
C ARG A 149 -0.29 -16.85 -7.31
N ARG A 150 -0.53 -16.71 -8.62
CA ARG A 150 0.14 -15.70 -9.45
C ARG A 150 -0.24 -14.28 -9.01
N GLU A 151 -1.49 -14.03 -8.66
CA GLU A 151 -1.96 -12.74 -8.14
C GLU A 151 -1.23 -12.35 -6.84
N ILE A 152 -0.97 -13.30 -5.92
CA ILE A 152 -0.16 -13.03 -4.72
C ILE A 152 1.30 -12.75 -5.11
N ILE A 153 1.91 -13.60 -5.94
CA ILE A 153 3.32 -13.49 -6.32
C ILE A 153 3.60 -12.15 -7.01
N GLN A 154 2.80 -11.80 -8.02
CA GLN A 154 3.01 -10.58 -8.78
C GLN A 154 2.75 -9.33 -7.96
N HIS A 155 1.80 -9.36 -7.03
CA HIS A 155 1.56 -8.24 -6.13
C HIS A 155 2.73 -8.03 -5.16
N ALA A 156 3.28 -9.10 -4.58
CA ALA A 156 4.49 -9.01 -3.74
C ALA A 156 5.71 -8.50 -4.53
N ARG A 157 5.88 -8.94 -5.79
CA ARG A 157 6.94 -8.43 -6.68
C ARG A 157 6.73 -6.97 -7.07
N ALA A 158 5.49 -6.55 -7.34
CA ALA A 158 5.16 -5.16 -7.66
C ALA A 158 5.40 -4.24 -6.45
N ALA A 159 4.99 -4.67 -5.25
CA ALA A 159 5.32 -3.99 -4.01
C ALA A 159 6.83 -3.89 -3.81
N SER A 160 7.56 -4.98 -4.10
CA SER A 160 9.01 -4.96 -4.00
C SER A 160 9.63 -3.93 -4.95
N HIS A 161 9.20 -3.91 -6.21
CA HIS A 161 9.68 -2.95 -7.19
C HIS A 161 9.45 -1.49 -6.76
N ILE A 162 8.21 -1.11 -6.41
CA ILE A 162 7.89 0.28 -6.08
C ILE A 162 8.57 0.74 -4.78
N LEU A 163 8.64 -0.13 -3.76
CA LEU A 163 9.36 0.15 -2.51
C LEU A 163 10.86 0.31 -2.77
N SER A 164 11.45 -0.54 -3.61
CA SER A 164 12.86 -0.42 -3.95
C SER A 164 13.16 0.89 -4.68
N GLU A 165 12.35 1.26 -5.67
CA GLU A 165 12.59 2.46 -6.46
C GLU A 165 12.44 3.74 -5.64
N ILE A 166 11.36 3.84 -4.86
CA ILE A 166 11.01 5.09 -4.19
C ILE A 166 11.68 5.21 -2.82
N TYR A 167 11.74 4.12 -2.04
CA TYR A 167 12.25 4.16 -0.69
C TYR A 167 13.75 3.82 -0.61
N LEU A 168 14.20 2.74 -1.28
CA LEU A 168 15.62 2.33 -1.21
C LEU A 168 16.53 3.15 -2.14
N HIS A 169 16.04 3.48 -3.34
CA HIS A 169 16.79 4.28 -4.32
C HIS A 169 16.46 5.78 -4.26
N ASP A 170 15.62 6.20 -3.30
CA ASP A 170 15.20 7.59 -3.07
C ASP A 170 14.74 8.33 -4.34
N LYS A 171 14.00 7.62 -5.21
CA LYS A 171 13.40 8.24 -6.40
C LYS A 171 12.06 8.88 -6.05
N ASP A 172 11.68 9.87 -6.82
CA ASP A 172 10.33 10.41 -6.79
C ASP A 172 9.38 9.53 -7.59
N LEU A 173 8.10 9.51 -7.20
CA LEU A 173 7.09 8.78 -7.94
C LEU A 173 6.91 9.45 -9.32
N ASP A 174 7.05 8.67 -10.37
CA ASP A 174 6.78 9.11 -11.75
C ASP A 174 5.89 8.11 -12.50
N GLU A 175 5.42 8.50 -13.69
CA GLU A 175 4.59 7.63 -14.54
C GLU A 175 5.31 6.32 -14.89
N GLY A 176 6.64 6.33 -15.05
CA GLY A 176 7.43 5.16 -15.41
C GLY A 176 7.41 4.09 -14.33
N ILE A 177 7.62 4.48 -13.06
CA ILE A 177 7.53 3.60 -11.90
C ILE A 177 6.11 3.06 -11.76
N ILE A 178 5.08 3.89 -11.96
CA ILE A 178 3.68 3.44 -11.90
C ILE A 178 3.39 2.39 -13.00
N LEU A 179 3.81 2.65 -14.23
CA LEU A 179 3.59 1.75 -15.37
C LEU A 179 4.34 0.42 -15.17
N GLU A 180 5.57 0.44 -14.68
CA GLU A 180 6.33 -0.78 -14.41
C GLU A 180 5.77 -1.56 -13.21
N THR A 181 5.38 -0.87 -12.14
CA THR A 181 4.68 -1.49 -11.01
C THR A 181 3.42 -2.21 -11.48
N HIS A 182 2.59 -1.55 -12.29
CA HIS A 182 1.39 -2.15 -12.86
C HIS A 182 1.70 -3.31 -13.82
N ARG A 183 2.77 -3.22 -14.61
CA ARG A 183 3.23 -4.30 -15.49
C ARG A 183 3.57 -5.55 -14.70
N ILE A 184 4.34 -5.40 -13.62
CA ILE A 184 4.73 -6.51 -12.75
C ILE A 184 3.48 -7.10 -12.09
N LEU A 185 2.63 -6.25 -11.51
CA LEU A 185 1.41 -6.62 -10.79
C LEU A 185 0.47 -7.52 -11.60
N THR A 186 0.36 -7.27 -12.90
CA THR A 186 -0.62 -7.93 -13.78
C THR A 186 -0.01 -9.00 -14.68
N LYS A 187 1.29 -9.23 -14.58
CA LYS A 187 2.02 -10.18 -15.43
C LYS A 187 1.46 -11.60 -15.32
N GLY A 188 0.98 -12.13 -16.45
CA GLY A 188 0.44 -13.49 -16.53
C GLY A 188 -1.00 -13.62 -16.01
N ILE A 189 -1.71 -12.51 -15.78
CA ILE A 189 -3.08 -12.49 -15.27
C ILE A 189 -3.98 -11.83 -16.31
N ASP A 190 -4.75 -12.63 -17.04
CA ASP A 190 -5.72 -12.12 -18.01
C ASP A 190 -6.94 -11.53 -17.29
N THR A 191 -7.56 -10.49 -17.85
CA THR A 191 -8.73 -9.86 -17.24
C THR A 191 -9.94 -10.80 -17.30
N GLU A 192 -10.94 -10.58 -16.44
CA GLU A 192 -12.19 -11.35 -16.48
C GLU A 192 -12.94 -11.22 -17.81
N GLN A 193 -12.76 -10.09 -18.51
CA GLN A 193 -13.33 -9.87 -19.85
C GLN A 193 -12.52 -10.55 -20.97
N GLY A 194 -11.46 -11.30 -20.65
CA GLY A 194 -10.66 -12.07 -21.59
C GLY A 194 -9.57 -11.28 -22.30
N HIS A 195 -9.19 -10.09 -21.81
CA HIS A 195 -8.03 -9.37 -22.34
C HIS A 195 -6.74 -10.01 -21.84
N SER A 196 -5.83 -10.32 -22.77
CA SER A 196 -4.55 -10.90 -22.38
C SER A 196 -3.70 -9.88 -21.62
N TRP A 197 -3.03 -10.30 -20.55
CA TRP A 197 -2.10 -9.46 -19.79
C TRP A 197 -1.08 -8.72 -20.68
N THR A 198 -0.62 -9.38 -21.74
CA THR A 198 0.33 -8.81 -22.70
C THR A 198 -0.19 -7.54 -23.41
N GLN A 199 -1.50 -7.33 -23.42
CA GLN A 199 -2.16 -6.20 -24.09
C GLN A 199 -2.37 -5.00 -23.15
N TYR A 200 -2.42 -5.20 -21.84
CA TYR A 200 -2.83 -4.16 -20.89
C TYR A 200 -1.83 -3.90 -19.74
N SER A 201 -0.91 -4.83 -19.48
CA SER A 201 0.09 -4.70 -18.43
C SER A 201 1.04 -3.52 -18.69
N GLY A 202 1.04 -2.56 -17.76
CA GLY A 202 1.89 -1.37 -17.80
C GLY A 202 1.65 -0.41 -18.95
N VAL A 203 0.42 -0.35 -19.46
CA VAL A 203 -0.01 0.62 -20.49
C VAL A 203 -1.34 1.23 -20.11
N TYR A 204 -1.54 2.52 -20.40
CA TYR A 204 -2.82 3.18 -20.16
C TYR A 204 -3.92 2.60 -21.05
N ARG A 205 -5.10 2.44 -20.47
CA ARG A 205 -6.26 1.89 -21.17
C ARG A 205 -6.63 2.74 -22.38
N GLN A 206 -7.11 2.06 -23.41
CA GLN A 206 -7.68 2.69 -24.62
C GLN A 206 -9.21 2.52 -24.69
N LEU A 207 -9.79 1.83 -23.71
CA LEU A 207 -11.22 1.54 -23.63
C LEU A 207 -11.86 2.29 -22.45
N PRO A 208 -13.16 2.58 -22.53
CA PRO A 208 -13.92 3.05 -21.39
C PRO A 208 -13.97 1.99 -20.30
N VAL A 209 -13.98 2.42 -19.04
CA VAL A 209 -14.12 1.57 -17.85
C VAL A 209 -15.08 2.24 -16.87
N ALA A 210 -15.75 1.44 -16.05
CA ALA A 210 -16.71 1.88 -15.07
C ALA A 210 -16.67 0.99 -13.83
N ALA A 211 -17.06 1.55 -12.68
CA ALA A 211 -17.28 0.81 -11.44
C ALA A 211 -18.73 1.01 -11.01
N GLY A 212 -19.55 -0.05 -11.12
CA GLY A 212 -20.99 0.05 -10.91
C GLY A 212 -21.62 1.05 -11.89
N LEU A 213 -22.29 2.07 -11.36
CA LEU A 213 -22.90 3.15 -12.16
C LEU A 213 -21.93 4.32 -12.44
N HIS A 214 -20.74 4.32 -11.83
CA HIS A 214 -19.76 5.38 -12.00
C HIS A 214 -18.90 5.13 -13.23
N SER A 215 -18.97 6.05 -14.21
CA SER A 215 -18.10 6.05 -15.38
C SER A 215 -16.85 6.89 -15.13
N PHE A 216 -15.68 6.28 -15.34
CA PHE A 216 -14.39 6.95 -15.23
C PHE A 216 -14.12 7.89 -16.42
N PRO A 217 -13.13 8.82 -16.33
CA PRO A 217 -12.82 9.72 -17.44
C PRO A 217 -12.65 9.01 -18.79
N PRO A 218 -12.93 9.68 -19.92
CA PRO A 218 -12.56 9.20 -21.25
C PRO A 218 -11.09 8.76 -21.33
N ALA A 219 -10.83 7.67 -22.08
CA ALA A 219 -9.51 7.03 -22.13
C ALA A 219 -8.40 7.95 -22.70
N ASP A 220 -8.76 8.84 -23.62
CA ASP A 220 -7.88 9.84 -24.21
C ASP A 220 -7.43 10.93 -23.22
N LEU A 221 -8.18 11.16 -22.13
CA LEU A 221 -7.79 12.07 -21.06
C LEU A 221 -6.85 11.45 -20.03
N VAL A 222 -6.74 10.12 -19.96
CA VAL A 222 -5.93 9.41 -18.96
C VAL A 222 -4.48 9.88 -18.94
N PRO A 223 -3.74 9.95 -20.08
CA PRO A 223 -2.35 10.40 -20.06
C PRO A 223 -2.19 11.82 -19.54
N THR A 224 -3.14 12.71 -19.84
CA THR A 224 -3.09 14.11 -19.36
C THR A 224 -3.34 14.17 -17.86
N ARG A 225 -4.34 13.45 -17.35
CA ARG A 225 -4.65 13.38 -15.91
C ARG A 225 -3.51 12.77 -15.10
N MET A 226 -2.85 11.73 -15.61
CA MET A 226 -1.69 11.13 -14.95
C MET A 226 -0.50 12.10 -14.87
N ARG A 227 -0.20 12.83 -15.96
CA ARG A 227 0.83 13.88 -15.94
C ARG A 227 0.50 14.99 -14.95
N GLN A 228 -0.76 15.42 -14.90
CA GLN A 228 -1.22 16.44 -13.96
C GLN A 228 -1.07 15.97 -12.52
N MET A 229 -1.52 14.76 -12.18
CA MET A 229 -1.38 14.17 -10.85
C MET A 229 0.09 14.17 -10.39
N ILE A 230 1.02 13.71 -11.24
CA ILE A 230 2.46 13.72 -10.91
C ILE A 230 3.00 15.14 -10.75
N SER A 231 2.61 16.07 -11.63
CA SER A 231 3.01 17.47 -11.51
C SER A 231 2.51 18.10 -10.20
N SER A 232 1.27 17.83 -9.82
CA SER A 232 0.67 18.29 -8.57
C SER A 232 1.41 17.70 -7.37
N LEU A 233 1.70 16.40 -7.37
CA LEU A 233 2.48 15.75 -6.30
C LEU A 233 3.83 16.41 -6.11
N ASN A 234 4.56 16.64 -7.20
CA ASN A 234 5.87 17.28 -7.15
C ASN A 234 5.77 18.72 -6.62
N ASN A 235 4.72 19.47 -6.98
CA ASN A 235 4.50 20.81 -6.46
C ASN A 235 4.21 20.81 -4.95
N ASP A 236 3.31 19.94 -4.48
CA ASP A 236 3.00 19.80 -3.05
C ASP A 236 4.25 19.42 -2.25
N LEU A 237 5.12 18.56 -2.79
CA LEU A 237 6.40 18.19 -2.19
C LEU A 237 7.39 19.36 -2.13
N VAL A 238 7.45 20.20 -3.17
CA VAL A 238 8.29 21.42 -3.16
C VAL A 238 7.81 22.40 -2.10
N VAL A 239 6.50 22.58 -1.93
CA VAL A 239 5.91 23.41 -0.87
C VAL A 239 6.27 22.84 0.51
N ALA A 240 6.05 21.55 0.73
CA ALA A 240 6.39 20.87 1.98
C ALA A 240 7.88 21.01 2.34
N ALA A 241 8.77 20.87 1.36
CA ALA A 241 10.21 21.07 1.54
C ALA A 241 10.57 22.51 1.92
N LYS A 242 9.92 23.50 1.30
CA LYS A 242 10.12 24.93 1.63
C LYS A 242 9.66 25.26 3.05
N GLU A 243 8.57 24.64 3.51
CA GLU A 243 8.00 24.84 4.84
C GLU A 243 8.65 23.98 5.94
N GLY A 244 9.38 22.92 5.55
CA GLY A 244 9.92 21.92 6.47
C GLY A 244 8.84 21.07 7.15
N LYS A 245 7.65 21.02 6.56
CA LYS A 245 6.43 20.45 7.14
C LYS A 245 5.68 19.62 6.11
N ILE A 246 5.15 18.48 6.54
CA ILE A 246 4.36 17.61 5.69
C ILE A 246 3.29 16.88 6.50
N ASP A 247 2.13 16.69 5.90
CA ASP A 247 1.15 15.70 6.36
C ASP A 247 1.24 14.48 5.42
N PRO A 248 1.98 13.42 5.78
CA PRO A 248 2.19 12.29 4.88
C PRO A 248 0.90 11.51 4.64
N VAL A 249 -0.05 11.52 5.59
CA VAL A 249 -1.34 10.85 5.45
C VAL A 249 -2.21 11.61 4.45
N ALA A 250 -2.35 12.93 4.62
CA ALA A 250 -3.11 13.74 3.69
C ALA A 250 -2.55 13.68 2.26
N LEU A 251 -1.22 13.76 2.11
CA LEU A 251 -0.54 13.69 0.81
C LEU A 251 -0.82 12.33 0.13
N ALA A 252 -0.58 11.23 0.83
CA ALA A 252 -0.74 9.89 0.25
C ALA A 252 -2.21 9.60 -0.09
N SER A 253 -3.16 10.02 0.75
CA SER A 253 -4.58 9.86 0.48
C SER A 253 -5.07 10.71 -0.69
N LYS A 254 -4.59 11.96 -0.85
CA LYS A 254 -4.89 12.80 -2.01
C LYS A 254 -4.50 12.11 -3.32
N TYR A 255 -3.26 11.64 -3.43
CA TYR A 255 -2.77 11.09 -4.70
C TYR A 255 -3.23 9.65 -4.98
N CYS A 256 -3.50 8.82 -3.96
CA CYS A 256 -4.24 7.58 -4.22
C CYS A 256 -5.67 7.90 -4.70
N HIS A 257 -6.35 8.86 -4.09
CA HIS A 257 -7.68 9.28 -4.52
C HIS A 257 -7.71 9.80 -5.98
N GLU A 258 -6.77 10.66 -6.37
CA GLU A 258 -6.64 11.13 -7.76
C GLU A 258 -6.35 9.99 -8.74
N PHE A 259 -5.46 9.07 -8.36
CA PHE A 259 -5.09 7.91 -9.18
C PHE A 259 -6.29 6.99 -9.46
N VAL A 260 -7.03 6.59 -8.42
CA VAL A 260 -8.13 5.63 -8.57
C VAL A 260 -9.31 6.22 -9.35
N ASN A 261 -9.53 7.54 -9.27
CA ASN A 261 -10.58 8.24 -10.03
C ASN A 261 -10.16 8.61 -11.46
N THR A 262 -8.86 8.66 -11.74
CA THR A 262 -8.35 8.64 -13.13
C THR A 262 -8.56 7.25 -13.75
N HIS A 263 -8.39 6.20 -12.93
CA HIS A 263 -8.56 4.80 -13.29
C HIS A 263 -7.77 4.43 -14.56
N PRO A 264 -6.43 4.57 -14.55
CA PRO A 264 -5.63 4.60 -15.77
C PRO A 264 -5.51 3.26 -16.52
N PHE A 265 -5.82 2.13 -15.88
CA PHE A 265 -5.61 0.79 -16.42
C PHE A 265 -6.93 0.04 -16.68
N LEU A 266 -6.88 -1.05 -17.46
CA LEU A 266 -8.05 -1.92 -17.68
C LEU A 266 -8.41 -2.76 -16.45
N ASP A 267 -7.41 -3.17 -15.67
CA ASP A 267 -7.55 -3.91 -14.41
C ASP A 267 -6.37 -3.53 -13.49
N GLY A 268 -6.42 -3.87 -12.21
CA GLY A 268 -5.32 -3.67 -11.26
C GLY A 268 -5.22 -2.26 -10.67
N ASN A 269 -6.17 -1.36 -10.97
CA ASN A 269 -6.17 0.02 -10.47
C ASN A 269 -6.22 0.08 -8.94
N GLY A 270 -7.13 -0.65 -8.28
CA GLY A 270 -7.26 -0.62 -6.83
C GLY A 270 -5.98 -1.10 -6.12
N ARG A 271 -5.41 -2.22 -6.57
CA ARG A 271 -4.13 -2.77 -6.04
C ARG A 271 -2.98 -1.78 -6.26
N THR A 272 -2.87 -1.19 -7.46
CA THR A 272 -1.84 -0.18 -7.75
C THR A 272 -2.00 1.08 -6.89
N CYS A 273 -3.23 1.56 -6.66
CA CYS A 273 -3.50 2.71 -5.78
C CYS A 273 -3.01 2.46 -4.36
N ARG A 274 -3.27 1.27 -3.81
CA ARG A 274 -2.86 0.93 -2.44
C ARG A 274 -1.34 0.76 -2.31
N LEU A 275 -0.65 0.37 -3.39
CA LEU A 275 0.81 0.41 -3.45
C LEU A 275 1.33 1.86 -3.46
N ILE A 276 0.72 2.76 -4.24
CA ILE A 276 1.05 4.19 -4.26
C ILE A 276 0.80 4.83 -2.88
N LEU A 277 -0.34 4.54 -2.24
CA LEU A 277 -0.66 4.99 -0.89
C LEU A 277 0.45 4.61 0.10
N ASN A 278 0.80 3.32 0.15
CA ASN A 278 1.77 2.81 1.12
C ASN A 278 3.20 3.30 0.85
N VAL A 279 3.62 3.42 -0.41
CA VAL A 279 4.98 3.89 -0.69
C VAL A 279 5.16 5.38 -0.36
N LEU A 280 4.12 6.21 -0.56
CA LEU A 280 4.14 7.62 -0.15
C LEU A 280 4.12 7.75 1.38
N LEU A 281 3.27 6.99 2.06
CA LEU A 281 3.23 6.91 3.53
C LEU A 281 4.59 6.49 4.11
N LEU A 282 5.24 5.51 3.49
CA LEU A 282 6.53 5.01 3.95
C LEU A 282 7.65 6.03 3.69
N LYS A 283 7.72 6.62 2.49
CA LYS A 283 8.76 7.61 2.13
C LYS A 283 8.69 8.87 3.00
N TYR A 284 7.48 9.39 3.24
CA TYR A 284 7.32 10.70 3.87
C TYR A 284 6.88 10.66 5.34
N GLY A 285 6.39 9.52 5.83
CA GLY A 285 5.95 9.37 7.22
C GLY A 285 6.56 8.17 7.95
N GLY A 286 7.24 7.25 7.25
CA GLY A 286 7.66 5.98 7.87
C GLY A 286 6.47 5.09 8.26
N LEU A 287 5.31 5.28 7.63
CA LEU A 287 4.06 4.62 7.97
C LEU A 287 3.71 3.54 6.94
N LEU A 288 3.03 2.49 7.40
CA LEU A 288 2.43 1.46 6.55
C LEU A 288 1.02 1.15 7.05
N VAL A 289 0.12 0.94 6.10
CA VAL A 289 -1.30 0.70 6.36
C VAL A 289 -1.77 -0.58 5.66
N CYS A 290 -2.36 -1.47 6.45
CA CYS A 290 -3.03 -2.68 5.97
C CYS A 290 -4.55 -2.45 5.92
N ILE A 291 -5.10 -2.26 4.73
CA ILE A 291 -6.55 -2.11 4.52
C ILE A 291 -7.14 -3.49 4.17
N GLY A 292 -8.27 -3.86 4.79
CA GLY A 292 -9.00 -5.10 4.46
C GLY A 292 -8.58 -6.34 5.27
N GLN A 293 -7.71 -6.18 6.28
CA GLN A 293 -7.32 -7.29 7.16
C GLN A 293 -8.29 -7.50 8.34
N GLU A 294 -8.97 -6.43 8.78
CA GLU A 294 -9.87 -6.47 9.93
C GLU A 294 -11.33 -6.46 9.47
N ASP A 295 -12.21 -7.10 10.25
CA ASP A 295 -13.63 -7.20 9.94
C ASP A 295 -14.26 -5.81 9.73
N GLY A 296 -15.05 -5.66 8.67
CA GLY A 296 -15.74 -4.40 8.33
C GLY A 296 -14.87 -3.35 7.63
N THR A 297 -13.53 -3.45 7.69
CA THR A 297 -12.64 -2.44 7.08
C THR A 297 -12.69 -2.44 5.56
N ARG A 298 -12.95 -3.60 4.94
CA ARG A 298 -13.16 -3.72 3.50
C ARG A 298 -14.41 -2.94 3.08
N GLU A 299 -15.52 -3.15 3.78
CA GLU A 299 -16.80 -2.51 3.50
C GLU A 299 -16.71 -1.00 3.71
N GLU A 300 -16.06 -0.55 4.79
CA GLU A 300 -15.81 0.86 5.08
C GLU A 300 -14.97 1.52 3.97
N TYR A 301 -13.85 0.91 3.59
CA TYR A 301 -12.99 1.41 2.51
C TYR A 301 -13.72 1.51 1.17
N LEU A 302 -14.46 0.47 0.78
CA LEU A 302 -15.23 0.47 -0.46
C LEU A 302 -16.35 1.52 -0.45
N SER A 303 -16.98 1.73 0.71
CA SER A 303 -18.00 2.78 0.89
C SER A 303 -17.42 4.18 0.71
N ILE A 304 -16.24 4.45 1.29
CA ILE A 304 -15.51 5.71 1.11
C ILE A 304 -15.15 5.91 -0.36
N ALA A 305 -14.58 4.90 -1.01
CA ALA A 305 -14.20 4.98 -2.42
C ALA A 305 -15.42 5.25 -3.33
N ALA A 306 -16.56 4.62 -3.05
CA ALA A 306 -17.80 4.83 -3.80
C ALA A 306 -18.34 6.27 -3.64
N ARG A 307 -18.48 6.77 -2.41
CA ARG A 307 -18.93 8.16 -2.16
C ARG A 307 -18.02 9.17 -2.82
N ALA A 308 -16.71 8.96 -2.73
CA ALA A 308 -15.74 9.88 -3.31
C ALA A 308 -15.85 9.91 -4.86
N SER A 309 -16.11 8.75 -5.49
CA SER A 309 -16.35 8.66 -6.93
C SER A 309 -17.68 9.33 -7.35
N GLU A 310 -18.74 9.17 -6.55
CA GLU A 310 -20.04 9.84 -6.76
C GLU A 310 -19.92 11.37 -6.68
N ASN A 311 -19.18 11.87 -5.69
CA ASN A 311 -18.96 13.31 -5.51
C ASN A 311 -18.16 13.93 -6.66
N ILE A 312 -17.17 13.21 -7.23
CA ILE A 312 -16.45 13.67 -8.42
C ILE A 312 -17.37 13.69 -9.64
N ALA A 313 -18.22 12.67 -9.80
CA ALA A 313 -19.15 12.62 -10.92
C ALA A 313 -20.15 13.78 -10.90
N SER A 314 -20.61 14.20 -9.72
CA SER A 314 -21.52 15.35 -9.57
C SER A 314 -20.81 16.70 -9.70
N ALA A 315 -19.52 16.81 -9.35
CA ALA A 315 -18.76 18.05 -9.46
C ALA A 315 -18.32 18.40 -10.89
N ARG A 316 -18.24 17.41 -11.80
CA ARG A 316 -17.79 17.58 -13.20
C ARG A 316 -18.63 18.53 -14.06
N ASP A 317 -19.84 18.88 -13.60
CA ASP A 317 -20.71 19.80 -14.33
C ASP A 317 -20.48 21.28 -13.98
N ASP A 318 -19.67 21.64 -12.95
CA ASP A 318 -19.66 23.03 -12.43
C ASP A 318 -18.35 23.59 -11.82
N TRP A 319 -17.20 22.89 -11.80
CA TRP A 319 -16.03 23.33 -11.00
C TRP A 319 -14.67 23.35 -11.74
N ASP A 320 -13.91 24.43 -11.56
CA ASP A 320 -12.48 24.53 -11.90
C ASP A 320 -11.67 23.76 -10.84
N GLU A 321 -10.98 22.67 -11.25
CA GLU A 321 -10.19 21.77 -10.37
C GLU A 321 -9.05 22.49 -9.60
N ASP A 322 -8.72 23.75 -9.96
CA ASP A 322 -7.63 24.57 -9.38
C ASP A 322 -8.10 25.61 -8.32
N ASP A 323 -9.37 25.66 -7.93
CA ASP A 323 -9.83 26.54 -6.83
C ASP A 323 -9.48 25.96 -5.46
N GLU A 324 -8.77 26.73 -4.62
CA GLU A 324 -8.39 26.38 -3.24
C GLU A 324 -9.63 26.10 -2.35
N ASN A 325 -10.81 26.62 -2.72
CA ASN A 325 -12.09 26.35 -2.07
C ASN A 325 -12.82 25.10 -2.61
N SER A 326 -12.26 24.39 -3.59
CA SER A 326 -12.89 23.18 -4.12
C SER A 326 -13.02 22.10 -3.04
N PRO A 327 -14.14 21.35 -3.02
CA PRO A 327 -14.31 20.27 -2.07
C PRO A 327 -13.18 19.23 -2.16
N LYS A 328 -12.45 19.03 -1.06
CA LYS A 328 -11.41 18.01 -0.97
C LYS A 328 -12.03 16.62 -0.82
N HIS A 329 -12.36 15.97 -1.93
CA HIS A 329 -13.04 14.66 -1.95
C HIS A 329 -12.23 13.50 -1.34
N TYR A 330 -10.93 13.70 -1.11
CA TYR A 330 -10.06 12.73 -0.44
C TYR A 330 -10.12 12.81 1.10
N LYS A 331 -10.81 13.79 1.70
CA LYS A 331 -10.88 13.95 3.17
C LYS A 331 -11.35 12.67 3.87
N GLU A 332 -12.29 11.96 3.26
CA GLU A 332 -12.78 10.73 3.86
C GLU A 332 -11.72 9.63 3.92
N LEU A 333 -11.01 9.46 2.81
CA LEU A 333 -9.91 8.50 2.71
C LEU A 333 -8.75 8.90 3.63
N ALA A 334 -8.47 10.19 3.80
CA ALA A 334 -7.42 10.69 4.67
C ALA A 334 -7.71 10.38 6.15
N SER A 335 -8.93 10.62 6.63
CA SER A 335 -9.31 10.25 8.00
C SER A 335 -9.24 8.73 8.22
N PHE A 336 -9.76 7.94 7.28
CA PHE A 336 -9.68 6.48 7.36
C PHE A 336 -8.22 6.01 7.39
N THR A 337 -7.38 6.56 6.52
CA THR A 337 -5.95 6.24 6.46
C THR A 337 -5.25 6.64 7.75
N LEU A 338 -5.57 7.80 8.35
CA LEU A 338 -5.01 8.26 9.62
C LEU A 338 -5.31 7.26 10.74
N LYS A 339 -6.58 6.88 10.91
CA LYS A 339 -7.02 5.88 11.90
C LYS A 339 -6.23 4.57 11.76
N HIS A 340 -6.10 4.07 10.54
CA HIS A 340 -5.39 2.80 10.29
C HIS A 340 -3.87 2.93 10.43
N ALA A 341 -3.27 4.06 10.05
CA ALA A 341 -1.85 4.32 10.22
C ALA A 341 -1.46 4.42 11.70
N THR A 342 -2.24 5.16 12.50
CA THR A 342 -2.07 5.27 13.95
C THR A 342 -2.20 3.90 14.62
N SER A 343 -3.22 3.11 14.24
CA SER A 343 -3.39 1.75 14.75
C SER A 343 -2.22 0.81 14.41
N SER A 344 -1.75 0.87 13.17
CA SER A 344 -0.60 0.09 12.68
C SER A 344 0.68 0.42 13.45
N LEU A 345 1.00 1.72 13.58
CA LEU A 345 2.18 2.19 14.31
C LEU A 345 2.12 1.84 15.81
N ARG A 346 0.94 1.94 16.43
CA ARG A 346 0.75 1.53 17.83
C ARG A 346 1.05 0.04 18.03
N LYS A 347 0.53 -0.83 17.16
CA LYS A 347 0.81 -2.27 17.19
C LYS A 347 2.30 -2.54 16.99
N PHE A 348 2.97 -1.81 16.08
CA PHE A 348 4.41 -1.96 15.87
C PHE A 348 5.22 -1.70 17.14
N ILE A 349 4.98 -0.55 17.76
CA ILE A 349 5.68 -0.14 18.98
C ILE A 349 5.43 -1.14 20.12
N GLN A 350 4.20 -1.64 20.25
CA GLN A 350 3.86 -2.67 21.23
C GLN A 350 4.64 -3.97 20.99
N THR A 351 4.77 -4.43 19.74
CA THR A 351 5.57 -5.61 19.39
C THR A 351 7.04 -5.40 19.75
N LEU A 352 7.63 -4.26 19.37
CA LEU A 352 9.02 -3.94 19.69
C LEU A 352 9.28 -3.93 21.21
N LYS A 353 8.34 -3.40 22.00
CA LYS A 353 8.42 -3.38 23.47
C LYS A 353 8.20 -4.76 24.12
N GLY A 354 7.34 -5.58 23.52
CA GLY A 354 6.99 -6.92 24.01
C GLY A 354 8.14 -7.91 23.89
N ASP A 355 8.85 -7.92 22.75
CA ASP A 355 10.00 -8.80 22.52
C ASP A 355 11.28 -8.26 23.17
N GLY A 356 11.41 -6.93 23.35
CA GLY A 356 12.49 -6.33 24.13
C GLY A 356 12.54 -6.74 25.60
N ARG A 357 11.40 -7.19 26.19
CA ARG A 357 11.37 -7.74 27.56
C ARG A 357 11.88 -9.18 27.65
N LYS A 358 11.74 -9.98 26.60
CA LYS A 358 12.27 -11.36 26.57
C LYS A 358 13.79 -11.40 26.45
N GLY A 359 14.42 -10.36 25.89
CA GLY A 359 15.88 -10.25 25.80
C GLY A 359 16.61 -9.91 27.11
N ASN A 360 15.89 -9.47 28.16
CA ASN A 360 16.49 -9.03 29.42
C ASN A 360 16.53 -10.09 30.54
N GLU A 361 15.92 -11.26 30.33
CA GLU A 361 15.94 -12.36 31.33
C GLU A 361 17.10 -13.35 31.11
N VAL A 362 17.76 -13.35 29.95
CA VAL A 362 18.86 -14.31 29.66
C VAL A 362 20.25 -13.79 30.08
N SER A 363 20.35 -12.55 30.58
CA SER A 363 21.64 -11.93 30.99
C SER A 363 21.84 -11.80 32.51
N ARG A 364 21.03 -12.49 33.33
CA ARG A 364 21.14 -12.47 34.80
C ARG A 364 21.51 -13.79 35.46
N GLU A 365 21.82 -14.83 34.68
CA GLU A 365 22.43 -16.06 35.18
C GLU A 365 23.70 -16.38 34.39
N ALA A 366 24.80 -15.71 34.76
CA ALA A 366 26.17 -16.12 34.45
C ALA A 366 27.09 -15.74 35.61
#